data_AF-A0A9X2JZ32-F1
#
_entry.id   AF-A0A9X2JZ32-F1
#
_cell.length_a   1.000
_cell.length_b   1.000
_cell.length_c   1.000
_cell.angle_alpha   90.00
_cell.angle_beta   90.00
_cell.angle_gamma   90.00
#
_symmetry.space_group_name_H-M   'P 1'
#
loop_
_entity.id
_entity.type
_entity.pdbx_description
1 polymer ?
#
loop_
_entity_poly.entity_id
_entity_poly.type
_entity_poly.pdbx_seq_one_letter_code
_entity_poly.pdbx_strand_id
1 'polypeptide(L)'
;MVEQLGDPGDVLIVNATGFIKKGTRSAGVQRQYSGTAGRVENCQLGVFLAYATAHGRVLLDAELYLPESWTGDRARCVQAGIPASVPFATKPALATAMLDRALDGAVPASWVSADEAYGQDHKFRLHLKKHKIGYVVTVPRNQSLGTGIGYGNTGSRADAVTSDAPEQAWKRLSAGDGAKGPRLYDWAMATLPPHPDDYLGGPGGFQRWLLVRRSLTPNDQGELELAFYLCFGPAGTPLNELVRIAGSRWAIEECFQSATNEVGLGPVPGPPLRRLPPPHHPSDARPRLSRRHRRARPQ
;
A
#
# COMPACT_ATOMS: atom_id res chain seq x y z
N MET A 1 -23.00 5.01 -30.17
CA MET A 1 -21.80 5.84 -30.32
C MET A 1 -21.05 5.69 -29.02
N VAL A 2 -19.90 5.01 -29.02
CA VAL A 2 -19.17 4.60 -27.81
C VAL A 2 -18.53 5.84 -27.20
N GLU A 3 -19.06 6.31 -26.07
CA GLU A 3 -18.49 7.40 -25.28
C GLU A 3 -17.17 6.94 -24.67
N GLN A 4 -16.10 7.63 -25.10
CA GLN A 4 -14.75 7.72 -24.56
C GLN A 4 -14.41 6.76 -23.40
N LEU A 5 -14.04 5.53 -23.76
CA LEU A 5 -12.98 4.83 -23.03
C LEU A 5 -11.76 5.76 -23.12
N GLY A 6 -11.31 6.28 -21.99
CA GLY A 6 -10.07 7.07 -21.91
C GLY A 6 -8.87 6.23 -22.28
N ASP A 7 -7.70 6.85 -22.22
CA ASP A 7 -6.54 6.28 -22.87
C ASP A 7 -6.27 4.86 -22.36
N PRO A 8 -6.01 3.89 -23.25
CA PRO A 8 -5.71 2.50 -22.86
C PRO A 8 -4.57 2.38 -21.83
N GLY A 9 -3.80 3.46 -21.69
CA GLY A 9 -2.72 3.65 -20.73
C GLY A 9 -3.15 3.91 -19.28
N ASP A 10 -4.43 4.18 -19.00
CA ASP A 10 -4.85 4.71 -17.73
C ASP A 10 -5.08 3.64 -16.65
N VAL A 11 -4.51 3.89 -15.47
CA VAL A 11 -4.41 2.91 -14.38
C VAL A 11 -5.02 3.46 -13.10
N LEU A 12 -5.94 2.71 -12.51
CA LEU A 12 -6.36 2.87 -11.12
C LEU A 12 -5.37 2.15 -10.20
N ILE A 13 -4.90 2.83 -9.16
CA ILE A 13 -3.90 2.29 -8.25
C ILE A 13 -4.48 2.24 -6.85
N VAL A 14 -4.52 1.04 -6.27
CA VAL A 14 -4.95 0.82 -4.89
C VAL A 14 -3.72 0.64 -4.00
N ASN A 15 -3.65 1.41 -2.91
CA ASN A 15 -2.62 1.23 -1.89
C ASN A 15 -3.14 1.60 -0.50
N ALA A 16 -2.57 1.02 0.55
CA ALA A 16 -2.78 1.50 1.91
C ALA A 16 -1.52 2.17 2.46
N THR A 17 -1.70 3.26 3.20
CA THR A 17 -0.59 3.92 3.91
C THR A 17 -0.95 4.20 5.35
N GLY A 18 0.07 4.19 6.20
CA GLY A 18 -0.06 4.38 7.64
C GLY A 18 0.46 5.73 8.10
N PHE A 19 -0.34 6.41 8.90
CA PHE A 19 -0.04 7.70 9.51
C PHE A 19 0.24 7.52 11.00
N ILE A 20 1.49 7.76 11.41
CA ILE A 20 1.89 7.65 12.81
C ILE A 20 1.15 8.69 13.65
N LYS A 21 0.58 8.25 14.78
CA LYS A 21 -0.18 9.11 15.69
C LYS A 21 0.32 8.97 17.12
N LYS A 22 0.14 10.04 17.89
CA LYS A 22 0.33 10.06 19.35
C LYS A 22 -1.04 9.97 20.03
N GLY A 23 -1.18 9.07 21.00
CA GLY A 23 -2.43 8.86 21.74
C GLY A 23 -3.40 7.85 21.10
N THR A 24 -4.57 7.69 21.71
CA THR A 24 -5.52 6.59 21.44
C THR A 24 -6.90 7.04 20.94
N ARG A 25 -7.12 8.36 20.82
CA ARG A 25 -8.44 8.95 20.54
C ARG A 25 -8.76 9.17 19.06
N SER A 26 -7.75 9.22 18.18
CA SER A 26 -7.99 9.40 16.74
C SER A 26 -8.64 8.16 16.12
N ALA A 27 -9.69 8.34 15.31
CA ALA A 27 -10.46 7.25 14.70
C ALA A 27 -9.59 6.14 14.07
N GLY A 28 -9.79 4.88 14.43
CA GLY A 28 -9.01 3.77 13.87
C GLY A 28 -7.54 3.69 14.33
N VAL A 29 -7.08 4.57 15.24
CA VAL A 29 -5.70 4.51 15.74
C VAL A 29 -5.52 3.30 16.65
N GLN A 30 -4.48 2.51 16.38
CA GLN A 30 -3.99 1.45 17.25
C GLN A 30 -2.57 1.05 16.87
N ARG A 31 -1.94 0.19 17.67
CA ARG A 31 -0.71 -0.49 17.27
C ARG A 31 -1.01 -1.50 16.17
N GLN A 32 -0.51 -1.23 14.98
CA GLN A 32 -0.67 -2.09 13.80
C GLN A 32 0.51 -1.88 12.84
N TYR A 33 0.73 -2.82 11.93
CA TYR A 33 1.81 -2.71 10.95
C TYR A 33 1.55 -1.53 10.01
N SER A 34 2.49 -0.60 9.94
CA SER A 34 2.50 0.50 8.98
C SER A 34 3.56 0.22 7.93
N GLY A 35 3.16 0.11 6.66
CA GLY A 35 4.09 -0.05 5.54
C GLY A 35 5.08 1.11 5.46
N THR A 36 4.61 2.35 5.70
CA THR A 36 5.43 3.56 5.69
C THR A 36 6.50 3.56 6.79
N ALA A 37 6.21 2.95 7.95
CA ALA A 37 7.17 2.84 9.04
C ALA A 37 8.01 1.55 8.99
N GLY A 38 7.63 0.59 8.16
CA GLY A 38 8.24 -0.74 8.08
C GLY A 38 8.07 -1.61 9.35
N ARG A 39 7.23 -1.20 10.30
CA ARG A 39 7.10 -1.85 11.62
C ARG A 39 5.72 -1.61 12.24
N VAL A 40 5.44 -2.36 13.32
CA VAL A 40 4.23 -2.16 14.14
C VAL A 40 4.38 -0.88 14.96
N GLU A 41 3.51 0.08 14.69
CA GLU A 41 3.46 1.36 15.38
C GLU A 41 2.03 1.80 15.68
N ASN A 42 1.89 2.74 16.61
CA ASN A 42 0.61 3.38 16.84
C ASN A 42 0.28 4.31 15.66
N CYS A 43 -0.62 3.86 14.80
CA CYS A 43 -0.94 4.55 13.56
C CYS A 43 -2.42 4.39 13.17
N GLN A 44 -2.88 5.31 12.33
CA GLN A 44 -4.10 5.17 11.53
C GLN A 44 -3.71 4.68 10.15
N LEU A 45 -4.53 3.82 9.53
CA LEU A 45 -4.32 3.37 8.17
C LEU A 45 -5.42 3.92 7.27
N GLY A 46 -5.05 4.46 6.11
CA GLY A 46 -5.99 4.80 5.05
C GLY A 46 -5.78 3.88 3.84
N VAL A 47 -6.88 3.53 3.17
CA VAL A 47 -6.88 2.92 1.84
C VAL A 47 -7.14 4.03 0.83
N PHE A 48 -6.38 4.06 -0.25
CA PHE A 48 -6.40 5.14 -1.23
C PHE A 48 -6.52 4.57 -2.63
N LEU A 49 -7.28 5.29 -3.46
CA LEU A 49 -7.39 5.05 -4.88
C LEU A 49 -6.80 6.26 -5.62
N ALA A 50 -5.75 6.01 -6.38
CA ALA A 50 -5.19 7.00 -7.29
C ALA A 50 -5.56 6.63 -8.74
N TYR A 51 -5.53 7.64 -9.60
CA TYR A 51 -5.66 7.48 -11.04
C TYR A 51 -4.43 8.07 -11.70
N ALA A 52 -3.78 7.27 -12.54
CA ALA A 52 -2.56 7.64 -13.24
C ALA A 52 -2.77 7.50 -14.75
N THR A 53 -2.33 8.52 -15.47
CA THR A 53 -2.41 8.66 -16.93
C THR A 53 -1.04 9.05 -17.47
N ALA A 54 -0.90 9.12 -18.80
CA ALA A 54 0.31 9.67 -19.41
C ALA A 54 0.56 11.15 -19.05
N HIS A 55 -0.49 11.89 -18.68
CA HIS A 55 -0.44 13.32 -18.41
C HIS A 55 -0.22 13.68 -16.94
N GLY A 56 -0.36 12.71 -16.03
CA GLY A 56 -0.22 12.95 -14.61
C GLY A 56 -1.03 11.97 -13.77
N ARG A 57 -1.23 12.34 -12.51
CA ARG A 57 -1.84 11.47 -11.51
C ARG A 57 -2.59 12.28 -10.46
N VAL A 58 -3.61 11.68 -9.87
CA VAL A 58 -4.47 12.29 -8.86
C VAL A 58 -4.96 11.26 -7.85
N LEU A 59 -5.22 11.67 -6.61
CA LEU A 59 -5.98 10.86 -5.65
C LEU A 59 -7.47 11.05 -5.93
N LEU A 60 -8.16 9.96 -6.25
CA LEU A 60 -9.59 9.97 -6.53
C LEU A 60 -10.42 9.75 -5.27
N ASP A 61 -9.97 8.85 -4.39
CA ASP A 61 -10.77 8.41 -3.25
C ASP A 61 -9.87 7.98 -2.09
N ALA A 62 -10.40 8.05 -0.87
CA ALA A 62 -9.75 7.60 0.34
C ALA A 62 -10.76 7.08 1.37
N GLU A 63 -10.45 5.95 1.99
CA GLU A 63 -11.24 5.35 3.07
C GLU A 63 -10.37 5.15 4.32
N LEU A 64 -10.91 5.46 5.48
CA LEU A 64 -10.24 5.17 6.75
C LEU A 64 -10.44 3.69 7.10
N TYR A 65 -9.36 2.94 7.29
CA TYR A 65 -9.46 1.59 7.82
C TYR A 65 -9.72 1.62 9.32
N LEU A 66 -10.90 1.14 9.73
CA LEU A 66 -11.28 0.94 11.12
C LEU A 66 -11.09 -0.54 11.50
N PRO A 67 -10.16 -0.85 12.42
CA PRO A 67 -9.99 -2.21 12.92
C PRO A 67 -11.22 -2.72 13.68
N GLU A 68 -11.40 -4.03 13.79
CA GLU A 68 -12.50 -4.63 14.56
C GLU A 68 -12.54 -4.15 16.02
N SER A 69 -11.36 -3.90 16.62
CA SER A 69 -11.22 -3.34 17.98
C SER A 69 -11.85 -1.95 18.14
N TRP A 70 -12.05 -1.22 17.04
CA TRP A 70 -12.75 0.05 17.01
C TRP A 70 -14.24 -0.14 16.78
N THR A 71 -14.62 -0.86 15.74
CA THR A 71 -16.04 -1.04 15.39
C THR A 71 -16.81 -1.85 16.45
N GLY A 72 -16.10 -2.67 17.24
CA GLY A 72 -16.65 -3.35 18.42
C GLY A 72 -16.80 -2.47 19.66
N ASP A 73 -16.19 -1.28 19.71
CA ASP A 73 -16.30 -0.32 20.81
C ASP A 73 -17.11 0.91 20.36
N ARG A 74 -18.43 0.78 20.48
CA ARG A 74 -19.37 1.80 20.02
C ARG A 74 -19.23 3.13 20.78
N ALA A 75 -18.86 3.09 22.06
CA ALA A 75 -18.63 4.30 22.86
C ALA A 75 -17.41 5.06 22.34
N ARG A 76 -16.31 4.35 22.06
CA ARG A 76 -15.11 4.93 21.45
C ARG A 76 -15.38 5.48 20.05
N CYS A 77 -16.16 4.78 19.23
CA CYS A 77 -16.58 5.28 17.92
C CYS A 77 -17.36 6.60 18.01
N VAL A 78 -18.31 6.71 18.95
CA VAL A 78 -19.07 7.97 19.17
C VAL A 78 -18.13 9.11 19.55
N GLN A 79 -17.20 8.87 20.47
CA GLN A 79 -16.22 9.89 20.89
C GLN A 79 -15.32 10.37 19.74
N ALA A 80 -15.05 9.50 18.76
CA ALA A 80 -14.26 9.82 17.58
C ALA A 80 -15.09 10.31 16.37
N GLY A 81 -16.42 10.49 16.53
CA GLY A 81 -17.31 10.97 15.47
C GLY A 81 -17.64 9.96 14.36
N ILE A 82 -17.36 8.67 14.58
CA ILE A 82 -17.66 7.61 13.62
C ILE A 82 -19.16 7.29 13.70
N PRO A 83 -19.97 7.29 12.63
CA PRO A 83 -21.39 6.93 12.70
C PRO A 83 -21.67 5.49 13.14
N ALA A 84 -22.87 5.21 13.66
CA ALA A 84 -23.29 3.85 14.06
C ALA A 84 -23.47 2.89 12.86
N SER A 85 -23.70 3.45 11.68
CA SER A 85 -23.87 2.71 10.43
C SER A 85 -22.57 2.17 9.82
N VAL A 86 -21.40 2.53 10.35
CA VAL A 86 -20.11 2.09 9.81
C VAL A 86 -19.75 0.71 10.39
N PRO A 87 -19.82 -0.38 9.61
CA PRO A 87 -19.41 -1.71 10.08
C PRO A 87 -17.89 -1.87 9.97
N PHE A 88 -17.39 -3.00 10.45
CA PHE A 88 -16.05 -3.44 10.07
C PHE A 88 -15.99 -3.75 8.58
N ALA A 89 -14.91 -3.33 7.92
CA ALA A 89 -14.60 -3.67 6.54
C ALA A 89 -13.11 -3.95 6.39
N THR A 90 -12.76 -5.01 5.66
CA THR A 90 -11.37 -5.31 5.32
C THR A 90 -10.83 -4.29 4.32
N LYS A 91 -9.51 -4.12 4.25
CA LYS A 91 -8.90 -3.21 3.25
C LYS A 91 -9.28 -3.58 1.81
N PRO A 92 -9.27 -4.86 1.38
CA PRO A 92 -9.77 -5.22 0.07
C PRO A 92 -11.25 -4.87 -0.15
N ALA A 93 -12.11 -5.01 0.87
CA ALA A 93 -13.51 -4.61 0.75
C ALA A 93 -13.67 -3.09 0.58
N LEU A 94 -12.91 -2.29 1.33
CA LEU A 94 -12.86 -0.83 1.15
C LEU A 94 -12.37 -0.46 -0.25
N ALA A 95 -11.28 -1.08 -0.71
CA ALA A 95 -10.76 -0.86 -2.06
C ALA A 95 -11.77 -1.23 -3.15
N THR A 96 -12.46 -2.36 -3.03
CA THR A 96 -13.53 -2.76 -3.94
C THR A 96 -14.63 -1.70 -4.00
N ALA A 97 -15.10 -1.19 -2.85
CA ALA A 97 -16.12 -0.14 -2.83
C ALA A 97 -15.65 1.17 -3.48
N MET A 98 -14.38 1.54 -3.32
CA MET A 98 -13.79 2.70 -3.99
C MET A 98 -13.69 2.50 -5.51
N LEU A 99 -13.33 1.28 -5.94
CA LEU A 99 -13.29 0.92 -7.35
C LEU A 99 -14.70 0.94 -7.97
N ASP A 100 -15.71 0.40 -7.29
CA ASP A 100 -17.11 0.47 -7.73
C ASP A 100 -17.51 1.92 -7.99
N ARG A 101 -17.27 2.82 -7.03
CA ARG A 101 -17.57 4.26 -7.20
C ARG A 101 -16.85 4.88 -8.39
N ALA A 102 -15.58 4.55 -8.60
CA ALA A 102 -14.80 5.07 -9.73
C ALA A 102 -15.34 4.55 -11.08
N LEU A 103 -15.64 3.25 -11.16
CA LEU A 103 -16.12 2.61 -12.39
C LEU A 103 -17.56 3.04 -12.71
N ASP A 104 -18.45 3.11 -11.72
CA ASP A 104 -19.81 3.61 -11.87
C ASP A 104 -19.82 5.11 -12.22
N GLY A 105 -18.83 5.85 -11.73
CA GLY A 105 -18.56 7.25 -12.11
C GLY A 105 -17.92 7.41 -13.49
N ALA A 106 -17.80 6.34 -14.28
CA ALA A 106 -17.20 6.32 -15.61
C ALA A 106 -15.75 6.85 -15.65
N VAL A 107 -14.96 6.64 -14.58
CA VAL A 107 -13.52 6.88 -14.63
C VAL A 107 -12.91 5.99 -15.71
N PRO A 108 -12.22 6.55 -16.70
CA PRO A 108 -11.90 5.80 -17.90
C PRO A 108 -10.61 4.96 -17.77
N ALA A 109 -10.56 4.09 -16.78
CA ALA A 109 -9.42 3.23 -16.53
C ALA A 109 -9.61 1.85 -17.17
N SER A 110 -8.56 1.36 -17.84
CA SER A 110 -8.53 0.01 -18.41
C SER A 110 -7.80 -0.99 -17.51
N TRP A 111 -7.07 -0.50 -16.50
CA TRP A 111 -6.20 -1.31 -15.66
C TRP A 111 -6.29 -0.93 -14.18
N VAL A 112 -6.07 -1.93 -13.32
CA VAL A 112 -5.86 -1.76 -11.88
C VAL A 112 -4.48 -2.28 -11.48
N SER A 113 -3.74 -1.51 -10.70
CA SER A 113 -2.53 -1.96 -10.02
C SER A 113 -2.72 -1.93 -8.50
N ALA A 114 -2.22 -2.95 -7.80
CA ALA A 114 -2.32 -3.02 -6.33
C ALA A 114 -1.18 -3.83 -5.72
N ASP A 115 -0.90 -3.58 -4.43
CA ASP A 115 0.10 -4.32 -3.68
C ASP A 115 -0.35 -5.75 -3.29
N GLU A 116 0.54 -6.46 -2.59
CA GLU A 116 0.34 -7.86 -2.19
C GLU A 116 -0.88 -8.09 -1.29
N ALA A 117 -1.27 -7.11 -0.47
CA ALA A 117 -2.42 -7.25 0.43
C ALA A 117 -3.73 -7.42 -0.35
N TYR A 118 -3.84 -6.77 -1.51
CA TYR A 118 -4.98 -6.89 -2.41
C TYR A 118 -4.76 -8.01 -3.43
N GLY A 119 -3.54 -8.16 -3.94
CA GLY A 119 -3.24 -9.10 -4.98
C GLY A 119 -3.37 -10.57 -4.55
N GLN A 120 -3.19 -10.89 -3.27
CA GLN A 120 -3.46 -12.23 -2.74
C GLN A 120 -4.96 -12.51 -2.50
N ASP A 121 -5.79 -11.47 -2.37
CA ASP A 121 -7.23 -11.60 -2.14
C ASP A 121 -7.96 -12.05 -3.41
N HIS A 122 -8.48 -13.28 -3.41
CA HIS A 122 -9.17 -13.86 -4.57
C HIS A 122 -10.47 -13.11 -4.92
N LYS A 123 -11.20 -12.61 -3.91
CA LYS A 123 -12.47 -11.90 -4.14
C LYS A 123 -12.22 -10.56 -4.83
N PHE A 124 -11.17 -9.85 -4.45
CA PHE A 124 -10.71 -8.63 -5.11
C PHE A 124 -10.38 -8.89 -6.58
N ARG A 125 -9.55 -9.90 -6.88
CA ARG A 125 -9.23 -10.26 -8.27
C ARG A 125 -10.46 -10.69 -9.07
N LEU A 126 -11.36 -11.47 -8.46
CA LEU A 126 -12.61 -11.89 -9.11
C LEU A 126 -13.53 -10.71 -9.39
N HIS A 127 -13.59 -9.74 -8.49
CA HIS A 127 -14.34 -8.51 -8.67
C HIS A 127 -13.83 -7.75 -9.91
N LEU A 128 -12.53 -7.51 -10.02
CA LEU A 128 -11.94 -6.86 -11.22
C LEU A 128 -12.28 -7.61 -12.53
N LYS A 129 -12.23 -8.95 -12.50
CA LYS A 129 -12.65 -9.76 -13.66
C LYS A 129 -14.10 -9.51 -14.05
N LYS A 130 -15.03 -9.49 -13.08
CA LYS A 130 -16.47 -9.25 -13.36
C LYS A 130 -16.70 -7.90 -14.04
N HIS A 131 -15.91 -6.89 -13.69
CA HIS A 131 -15.97 -5.56 -14.30
C HIS A 131 -15.17 -5.45 -15.62
N LYS A 132 -14.56 -6.55 -16.08
CA LYS A 132 -13.73 -6.61 -17.29
C LYS A 132 -12.61 -5.58 -17.31
N ILE A 133 -12.05 -5.26 -16.14
CA ILE A 133 -10.88 -4.39 -16.03
C ILE A 133 -9.62 -5.25 -15.89
N GLY A 134 -8.58 -4.88 -16.63
CA GLY A 134 -7.29 -5.54 -16.52
C GLY A 134 -6.67 -5.29 -15.14
N TYR A 135 -5.79 -6.18 -14.69
CA TYR A 135 -5.03 -5.95 -13.47
C TYR A 135 -3.59 -6.45 -13.57
N VAL A 136 -2.71 -5.77 -12.82
CA VAL A 136 -1.36 -6.22 -12.48
C VAL A 136 -1.19 -6.03 -10.98
N VAL A 137 -1.27 -7.11 -10.22
CA VAL A 137 -1.26 -7.06 -8.75
C VAL A 137 -0.12 -7.88 -8.20
N THR A 138 0.61 -7.33 -7.23
CA THR A 138 1.69 -8.06 -6.56
C THR A 138 1.13 -9.26 -5.79
N VAL A 139 1.86 -10.37 -5.75
CA VAL A 139 1.49 -11.57 -4.99
C VAL A 139 2.72 -12.16 -4.30
N PRO A 140 2.55 -12.94 -3.21
CA PRO A 140 3.69 -13.57 -2.58
C PRO A 140 4.30 -14.64 -3.49
N ARG A 141 5.59 -14.95 -3.28
CA ARG A 141 6.31 -15.97 -4.07
C ARG A 141 5.66 -17.35 -4.06
N ASN A 142 4.92 -17.69 -3.00
CA ASN A 142 4.22 -18.96 -2.83
C ASN A 142 2.77 -18.93 -3.33
N GLN A 143 2.35 -17.87 -4.05
CA GLN A 143 1.01 -17.74 -4.61
C GLN A 143 0.69 -18.94 -5.49
N SER A 144 -0.42 -19.62 -5.18
CA SER A 144 -0.95 -20.68 -6.03
C SER A 144 -1.52 -20.09 -7.32
N LEU A 145 -1.19 -20.72 -8.46
CA LEU A 145 -1.58 -20.26 -9.79
C LEU A 145 -2.86 -20.94 -10.32
N GLY A 146 -3.34 -21.97 -9.63
CA GLY A 146 -4.50 -22.80 -10.02
C GLY A 146 -4.10 -24.18 -10.55
N THR A 147 -5.08 -25.09 -10.62
CA THR A 147 -4.91 -26.47 -11.13
C THR A 147 -4.56 -26.48 -12.62
N GLY A 148 -3.73 -27.43 -13.05
CA GLY A 148 -3.34 -27.58 -14.48
C GLY A 148 -2.01 -26.93 -14.88
N ILE A 149 -1.30 -26.30 -13.95
CA ILE A 149 0.12 -25.96 -14.10
C ILE A 149 0.89 -26.96 -13.21
N GLY A 150 1.62 -27.90 -13.81
CA GLY A 150 2.39 -28.93 -13.11
C GLY A 150 1.71 -30.31 -13.00
N TYR A 151 2.48 -31.34 -12.65
CA TYR A 151 1.98 -32.71 -12.45
C TYR A 151 1.25 -32.82 -11.10
N GLY A 152 -0.04 -33.15 -11.15
CA GLY A 152 -0.87 -33.38 -9.95
C GLY A 152 -1.90 -32.28 -9.69
N ASN A 153 -2.91 -32.61 -8.88
CA ASN A 153 -4.07 -31.75 -8.60
C ASN A 153 -3.77 -30.58 -7.62
N THR A 154 -2.49 -30.28 -7.40
CA THR A 154 -1.97 -29.20 -6.57
C THR A 154 -1.35 -28.17 -7.48
N GLY A 155 -2.09 -27.12 -7.84
CA GLY A 155 -1.62 -26.08 -8.76
C GLY A 155 -0.23 -25.55 -8.45
N SER A 156 0.56 -25.21 -9.49
CA SER A 156 1.92 -24.68 -9.30
C SER A 156 1.96 -23.38 -8.52
N ARG A 157 3.08 -23.16 -7.82
CA ARG A 157 3.44 -21.90 -7.15
C ARG A 157 4.17 -20.96 -8.10
N ALA A 158 4.03 -19.66 -7.88
CA ALA A 158 4.72 -18.63 -8.64
C ALA A 158 6.26 -18.82 -8.66
N ASP A 159 6.86 -19.13 -7.51
CA ASP A 159 8.30 -19.38 -7.42
C ASP A 159 8.74 -20.65 -8.13
N ALA A 160 7.99 -21.74 -8.04
CA ALA A 160 8.30 -22.97 -8.77
C ALA A 160 8.34 -22.75 -10.30
N VAL A 161 7.31 -22.08 -10.85
CA VAL A 161 7.28 -21.75 -12.29
C VAL A 161 8.44 -20.85 -12.70
N THR A 162 8.87 -19.96 -11.81
CA THR A 162 9.96 -19.02 -12.09
C THR A 162 11.33 -19.68 -12.03
N SER A 163 11.53 -20.65 -11.12
CA SER A 163 12.78 -21.41 -11.04
C SER A 163 13.10 -22.17 -12.33
N ASP A 164 12.07 -22.59 -13.06
CA ASP A 164 12.20 -23.28 -14.35
C ASP A 164 12.32 -22.31 -15.56
N ALA A 165 12.30 -20.98 -15.31
CA ALA A 165 12.34 -20.00 -16.38
C ALA A 165 13.73 -19.94 -17.03
N PRO A 166 13.84 -20.12 -18.36
CA PRO A 166 15.13 -20.10 -19.02
C PRO A 166 15.65 -18.66 -19.14
N GLU A 167 16.97 -18.48 -19.25
CA GLU A 167 17.59 -17.14 -19.21
C GLU A 167 17.05 -16.21 -20.32
N GLN A 168 16.74 -16.74 -21.51
CA GLN A 168 16.17 -15.95 -22.60
C GLN A 168 14.77 -15.37 -22.31
N ALA A 169 14.05 -15.89 -21.31
CA ALA A 169 12.75 -15.37 -20.91
C ALA A 169 12.86 -14.00 -20.22
N TRP A 170 14.03 -13.69 -19.65
CA TRP A 170 14.27 -12.43 -18.95
C TRP A 170 14.62 -11.32 -19.95
N LYS A 171 13.90 -10.19 -19.85
CA LYS A 171 14.10 -9.00 -20.67
C LYS A 171 14.31 -7.78 -19.78
N ARG A 172 15.36 -7.01 -20.05
CA ARG A 172 15.63 -5.77 -19.33
C ARG A 172 14.67 -4.67 -19.78
N LEU A 173 13.85 -4.16 -18.86
CA LEU A 173 12.85 -3.13 -19.13
C LEU A 173 12.73 -2.14 -17.96
N SER A 174 12.33 -0.91 -18.27
CA SER A 174 12.05 0.14 -17.29
C SER A 174 10.63 0.03 -16.76
N ALA A 175 10.46 0.09 -15.44
CA ALA A 175 9.17 0.25 -14.75
C ALA A 175 8.81 1.73 -14.55
N GLY A 176 9.11 2.56 -15.56
CA GLY A 176 8.97 4.01 -15.52
C GLY A 176 10.15 4.74 -14.87
N ASP A 177 10.09 6.06 -14.93
CA ASP A 177 11.15 6.94 -14.45
C ASP A 177 11.09 7.14 -12.94
N GLY A 178 12.26 7.12 -12.29
CA GLY A 178 12.42 7.48 -10.89
C GLY A 178 13.36 8.66 -10.70
N ALA A 179 13.50 9.14 -9.46
CA ALA A 179 14.32 10.30 -9.11
C ALA A 179 15.82 10.16 -9.50
N LYS A 180 16.31 8.92 -9.66
CA LYS A 180 17.70 8.60 -10.06
C LYS A 180 17.80 8.12 -11.51
N GLY A 181 16.78 8.37 -12.33
CA GLY A 181 16.66 7.85 -13.69
C GLY A 181 15.72 6.64 -13.80
N PRO A 182 15.71 5.96 -14.95
CA PRO A 182 14.80 4.85 -15.23
C PRO A 182 14.92 3.70 -14.21
N ARG A 183 13.80 3.17 -13.75
CA ARG A 183 13.76 2.02 -12.83
C ARG A 183 13.92 0.71 -13.62
N LEU A 184 15.16 0.37 -13.95
CA LEU A 184 15.49 -0.83 -14.74
C LEU A 184 15.49 -2.10 -13.89
N TYR A 185 14.87 -3.15 -14.43
CA TYR A 185 14.87 -4.51 -13.89
C TYR A 185 14.89 -5.53 -15.03
N ASP A 186 15.21 -6.78 -14.70
CA ASP A 186 14.96 -7.90 -15.61
C ASP A 186 13.55 -8.44 -15.35
N TRP A 187 12.78 -8.67 -16.41
CA TRP A 187 11.39 -9.09 -16.34
C TRP A 187 11.15 -10.36 -17.13
N ALA A 188 10.37 -11.28 -16.58
CA ALA A 188 9.88 -12.47 -17.26
C ALA A 188 8.36 -12.53 -17.21
N MET A 189 7.74 -13.05 -18.27
CA MET A 189 6.29 -13.23 -18.36
C MET A 189 5.98 -14.66 -18.82
N ALA A 190 5.15 -15.36 -18.05
CA ALA A 190 4.62 -16.66 -18.38
C ALA A 190 3.11 -16.59 -18.56
N THR A 191 2.60 -17.14 -19.67
CA THR A 191 1.15 -17.32 -19.85
C THR A 191 0.65 -18.38 -18.89
N LEU A 192 -0.44 -18.07 -18.18
CA LEU A 192 -1.12 -19.02 -17.30
C LEU A 192 -2.32 -19.61 -18.04
N PRO A 193 -2.67 -20.89 -17.80
CA PRO A 193 -3.90 -21.46 -18.30
C PRO A 193 -5.12 -20.71 -17.74
N PRO A 194 -6.27 -20.80 -18.43
CA PRO A 194 -7.53 -20.29 -17.91
C PRO A 194 -7.86 -20.87 -16.52
N HIS A 195 -8.30 -20.01 -15.60
CA HIS A 195 -8.96 -20.42 -14.37
C HIS A 195 -10.42 -20.78 -14.67
N PRO A 196 -11.04 -21.67 -13.88
CA PRO A 196 -12.50 -21.82 -13.89
C PRO A 196 -13.24 -20.51 -13.69
N ASP A 197 -12.67 -19.55 -12.97
CA ASP A 197 -13.31 -18.24 -12.74
C ASP A 197 -13.09 -17.23 -13.89
N ASP A 198 -12.41 -17.62 -14.97
CA ASP A 198 -12.07 -16.74 -16.10
C ASP A 198 -13.12 -16.79 -17.22
N TYR A 199 -14.40 -17.06 -16.89
CA TYR A 199 -15.51 -17.11 -17.86
C TYR A 199 -15.77 -15.74 -18.52
N LEU A 200 -14.88 -15.33 -19.43
CA LEU A 200 -14.97 -14.12 -20.24
C LEU A 200 -14.62 -14.35 -21.72
N GLY A 201 -14.53 -15.62 -22.15
CA GLY A 201 -14.94 -16.06 -23.48
C GLY A 201 -13.92 -15.97 -24.63
N GLY A 202 -13.73 -17.10 -25.32
CA GLY A 202 -13.43 -17.21 -26.76
C GLY A 202 -12.17 -16.52 -27.34
N PRO A 203 -11.92 -16.68 -28.65
CA PRO A 203 -10.79 -16.04 -29.33
C PRO A 203 -10.91 -14.51 -29.26
N GLY A 204 -9.87 -13.83 -28.77
CA GLY A 204 -9.85 -12.37 -28.58
C GLY A 204 -10.29 -11.88 -27.18
N GLY A 205 -10.50 -12.80 -26.23
CA GLY A 205 -10.90 -12.49 -24.85
C GLY A 205 -9.76 -12.06 -23.92
N PHE A 206 -9.94 -12.25 -22.62
CA PHE A 206 -8.93 -11.96 -21.60
C PHE A 206 -8.04 -13.18 -21.33
N GLN A 207 -6.82 -12.93 -20.85
CA GLN A 207 -5.83 -13.94 -20.53
C GLN A 207 -5.14 -13.60 -19.21
N ARG A 208 -4.53 -14.61 -18.57
CA ARG A 208 -3.75 -14.46 -17.33
C ARG A 208 -2.28 -14.67 -17.59
N TRP A 209 -1.46 -13.94 -16.84
CA TRP A 209 -0.01 -14.12 -16.84
C TRP A 209 0.53 -14.12 -15.42
N LEU A 210 1.65 -14.80 -15.23
CA LEU A 210 2.59 -14.55 -14.16
C LEU A 210 3.65 -13.61 -14.72
N LEU A 211 3.76 -12.42 -14.13
CA LEU A 211 4.85 -11.49 -14.39
C LEU A 211 5.81 -11.53 -13.22
N VAL A 212 7.10 -11.56 -13.50
CA VAL A 212 8.16 -11.61 -12.49
C VAL A 212 9.17 -10.52 -12.77
N ARG A 213 9.52 -9.78 -11.72
CA ARG A 213 10.59 -8.79 -11.72
C ARG A 213 11.77 -9.31 -10.95
N ARG A 214 12.97 -9.21 -11.51
CA ARG A 214 14.26 -9.55 -10.89
C ARG A 214 15.13 -8.30 -10.76
N SER A 215 15.70 -8.08 -9.58
CA SER A 215 16.67 -6.99 -9.38
C SER A 215 17.89 -7.18 -10.29
N LEU A 216 18.56 -6.07 -10.62
CA LEU A 216 19.80 -6.11 -11.40
C LEU A 216 21.03 -6.35 -10.53
N THR A 217 20.93 -6.01 -9.25
CA THR A 217 21.99 -6.16 -8.26
C THR A 217 21.50 -7.04 -7.13
N PRO A 218 22.38 -7.87 -6.55
CA PRO A 218 22.03 -8.66 -5.38
C PRO A 218 21.77 -7.78 -4.15
N ASN A 219 20.98 -8.29 -3.20
CA ASN A 219 20.84 -7.73 -1.86
C ASN A 219 22.08 -8.03 -0.99
N ASP A 220 22.04 -7.61 0.27
CA ASP A 220 23.14 -7.81 1.24
C ASP A 220 23.49 -9.30 1.47
N GLN A 221 22.57 -10.21 1.15
CA GLN A 221 22.74 -11.66 1.22
C GLN A 221 23.30 -12.26 -0.07
N GLY A 222 23.57 -11.45 -1.11
CA GLY A 222 24.08 -11.93 -2.40
C GLY A 222 23.00 -12.53 -3.31
N GLU A 223 21.72 -12.30 -3.02
CA GLU A 223 20.60 -12.83 -3.80
C GLU A 223 19.95 -11.74 -4.68
N LEU A 224 19.59 -12.08 -5.91
CA LEU A 224 18.74 -11.21 -6.73
C LEU A 224 17.31 -11.26 -6.22
N GLU A 225 16.74 -10.09 -5.91
CA GLU A 225 15.38 -9.99 -5.37
C GLU A 225 14.35 -10.23 -6.47
N LEU A 226 13.38 -11.09 -6.16
CA LEU A 226 12.24 -11.36 -7.03
C LEU A 226 10.95 -10.74 -6.47
N ALA A 227 10.18 -10.11 -7.35
CA ALA A 227 8.80 -9.70 -7.07
C ALA A 227 7.87 -10.37 -8.10
N PHE A 228 6.74 -10.88 -7.62
CA PHE A 228 5.80 -11.65 -8.42
C PHE A 228 4.48 -10.89 -8.56
N TYR A 229 3.87 -11.01 -9.74
CA TYR A 229 2.61 -10.36 -10.06
C TYR A 229 1.68 -11.34 -10.75
N LEU A 230 0.41 -11.36 -10.33
CA LEU A 230 -0.65 -11.94 -11.15
C LEU A 230 -1.20 -10.86 -12.06
N CYS A 231 -1.28 -11.19 -13.35
CA CYS A 231 -1.84 -10.33 -14.36
C CYS A 231 -3.09 -10.95 -14.98
N PHE A 232 -4.02 -10.10 -15.37
CA PHE A 232 -5.19 -10.43 -16.16
C PHE A 232 -5.53 -9.27 -17.06
N GLY A 233 -5.88 -9.51 -18.32
CA GLY A 233 -6.11 -8.42 -19.26
C GLY A 233 -6.39 -8.93 -20.67
N PRO A 234 -6.58 -8.04 -21.65
CA PRO A 234 -6.82 -8.41 -23.04
C PRO A 234 -5.74 -9.36 -23.58
N ALA A 235 -6.14 -10.46 -24.21
CA ALA A 235 -5.20 -11.41 -24.79
C ALA A 235 -4.26 -10.73 -25.79
N GLY A 236 -2.99 -11.13 -25.78
CA GLY A 236 -1.95 -10.47 -26.58
C GLY A 236 -1.35 -9.21 -25.95
N THR A 237 -1.74 -8.82 -24.72
CA THR A 237 -1.07 -7.74 -23.99
C THR A 237 0.45 -8.03 -23.90
N PRO A 238 1.31 -7.13 -24.42
CA PRO A 238 2.74 -7.38 -24.49
C PRO A 238 3.43 -7.14 -23.13
N LEU A 239 4.60 -7.73 -22.95
CA LEU A 239 5.39 -7.63 -21.70
C LEU A 239 5.62 -6.18 -21.27
N ASN A 240 6.01 -5.29 -22.19
CA ASN A 240 6.28 -3.88 -21.89
C ASN A 240 5.07 -3.15 -21.33
N GLU A 241 3.85 -3.53 -21.74
CA GLU A 241 2.62 -2.94 -21.24
C GLU A 241 2.35 -3.39 -19.79
N LEU A 242 2.47 -4.69 -19.49
CA LEU A 242 2.36 -5.19 -18.12
C LEU A 242 3.41 -4.57 -17.18
N VAL A 243 4.64 -4.37 -17.68
CA VAL A 243 5.73 -3.70 -16.93
C VAL A 243 5.38 -2.23 -16.66
N ARG A 244 4.82 -1.52 -17.64
CA ARG A 244 4.35 -0.14 -17.48
C ARG A 244 3.29 -0.04 -16.39
N ILE A 245 2.30 -0.94 -16.41
CA ILE A 245 1.22 -0.98 -15.41
C ILE A 245 1.78 -1.34 -14.03
N ALA A 246 2.67 -2.32 -13.92
CA ALA A 246 3.36 -2.64 -12.65
C ALA A 246 4.14 -1.43 -12.10
N GLY A 247 4.81 -0.69 -12.99
CA GLY A 247 5.55 0.52 -12.68
C GLY A 247 4.66 1.70 -12.23
N SER A 248 3.40 1.73 -12.65
CA SER A 248 2.46 2.79 -12.28
C SER A 248 2.21 2.86 -10.78
N ARG A 249 2.39 1.75 -10.03
CA ARG A 249 2.20 1.72 -8.56
C ARG A 249 3.02 2.80 -7.84
N TRP A 250 4.17 3.22 -8.39
CA TRP A 250 4.98 4.28 -7.79
C TRP A 250 4.29 5.65 -7.81
N ALA A 251 3.35 5.88 -8.72
CA ALA A 251 2.59 7.13 -8.80
C ALA A 251 1.83 7.43 -7.50
N ILE A 252 1.32 6.41 -6.80
CA ILE A 252 0.57 6.64 -5.55
C ILE A 252 1.48 7.10 -4.41
N GLU A 253 2.75 6.66 -4.38
CA GLU A 253 3.72 7.10 -3.37
C GLU A 253 4.06 8.59 -3.57
N GLU A 254 4.18 9.01 -4.82
CA GLU A 254 4.37 10.42 -5.15
C GLU A 254 3.12 11.25 -4.83
N CYS A 255 1.91 10.72 -5.06
CA CYS A 255 0.67 11.35 -4.60
C CYS A 255 0.63 11.52 -3.07
N PHE A 256 1.09 10.52 -2.31
CA PHE A 256 1.19 10.65 -0.85
C PHE A 256 2.21 11.70 -0.42
N GLN A 257 3.33 11.80 -1.12
CA GLN A 257 4.34 12.82 -0.83
C GLN A 257 3.76 14.23 -1.05
N SER A 258 3.02 14.46 -2.13
CA SER A 258 2.30 15.71 -2.38
C SER A 258 1.21 15.96 -1.34
N ALA A 259 0.36 14.97 -1.05
CA ALA A 259 -0.76 15.14 -0.12
C ALA A 259 -0.32 15.34 1.35
N THR A 260 0.81 14.73 1.74
CA THR A 260 1.41 14.97 3.07
C THR A 260 1.96 16.38 3.19
N ASN A 261 2.52 16.92 2.09
CA ASN A 261 3.10 18.26 2.06
C ASN A 261 2.05 19.38 1.89
N GLU A 262 0.92 19.10 1.23
CA GLU A 262 -0.01 20.14 0.76
C GLU A 262 -1.39 20.13 1.46
N VAL A 263 -1.86 18.99 2.01
CA VAL A 263 -3.23 18.89 2.58
C VAL A 263 -3.29 18.34 4.01
N GLY A 264 -2.20 18.40 4.77
CA GLY A 264 -2.24 18.17 6.22
C GLY A 264 -2.39 16.71 6.66
N LEU A 265 -2.08 15.74 5.78
CA LEU A 265 -2.01 14.32 6.15
C LEU A 265 -0.75 13.96 6.97
N GLY A 266 0.17 14.90 7.14
CA GLY A 266 1.34 14.77 8.02
C GLY A 266 1.01 14.90 9.52
N PRO A 267 1.99 14.71 10.41
CA PRO A 267 1.84 15.04 11.82
C PRO A 267 1.55 16.53 11.95
N VAL A 268 0.38 16.90 12.49
CA VAL A 268 0.11 18.28 12.90
C VAL A 268 1.16 18.65 13.96
N PRO A 269 2.01 19.66 13.74
CA PRO A 269 2.91 20.14 14.79
C PRO A 269 2.03 20.64 15.94
N GLY A 270 2.17 20.04 17.12
CA GLY A 270 1.62 20.64 18.33
C GLY A 270 2.22 22.04 18.51
N PRO A 271 1.50 22.97 19.16
CA PRO A 271 2.05 24.30 19.42
C PRO A 271 3.41 24.16 20.13
N PRO A 272 4.40 25.01 19.80
CA PRO A 272 5.71 24.93 20.44
C PRO A 272 5.51 25.01 21.95
N LEU A 273 5.99 23.99 22.66
CA LEU A 273 6.01 23.99 24.11
C LEU A 273 6.76 25.24 24.56
N ARG A 274 6.03 26.26 25.04
CA ARG A 274 6.62 27.31 25.87
C ARG A 274 7.31 26.58 27.00
N ARG A 275 8.65 26.69 27.06
CA ARG A 275 9.43 26.19 28.19
C ARG A 275 8.86 26.84 29.45
N LEU A 276 8.14 26.04 30.24
CA LEU A 276 7.81 26.41 31.61
C LEU A 276 9.15 26.56 32.35
N PRO A 277 9.37 27.67 33.09
CA PRO A 277 10.53 27.76 33.96
C PRO A 277 10.48 26.61 34.97
N PRO A 278 11.64 26.03 35.31
CA PRO A 278 11.69 24.87 36.20
C PRO A 278 11.06 25.20 37.57
N PRO A 279 10.33 24.26 38.17
CA PRO A 279 9.71 24.47 39.47
C PRO A 279 10.79 24.64 40.55
N HIS A 280 10.65 25.68 41.38
CA HIS A 280 11.43 25.83 42.60
C HIS A 280 11.09 24.70 43.57
N HIS A 281 12.06 23.83 43.85
CA HIS A 281 11.93 22.84 44.92
C HIS A 281 12.51 23.42 46.22
N PRO A 282 11.75 23.44 47.33
CA PRO A 282 12.22 23.88 48.62
C PRO A 282 12.77 22.69 49.42
N SER A 283 14.10 22.56 49.51
CA SER A 283 14.80 21.94 50.66
C SER A 283 16.30 21.86 50.40
N ASP A 284 17.06 22.74 51.06
CA ASP A 284 18.29 22.35 51.75
C ASP A 284 18.71 23.48 52.69
N ALA A 285 17.98 23.55 53.81
CA ALA A 285 18.42 24.29 54.97
C ALA A 285 19.63 23.56 55.58
N ARG A 286 20.83 24.04 55.27
CA ARG A 286 22.01 23.74 56.10
C ARG A 286 22.08 24.74 57.25
N PRO A 287 22.21 24.28 58.50
CA PRO A 287 22.23 25.15 59.68
C PRO A 287 23.53 25.95 59.74
N ARG A 288 23.43 27.29 59.79
CA ARG A 288 24.56 28.16 60.13
C ARG A 288 24.78 28.09 61.64
N LEU A 289 25.87 27.43 62.02
CA LEU A 289 26.44 27.40 63.36
C LEU A 289 26.66 28.82 63.90
N SER A 290 26.09 29.08 65.07
CA SER A 290 26.31 30.26 65.89
C SER A 290 27.73 30.25 66.48
N ARG A 291 28.64 31.08 65.96
CA ARG A 291 29.88 31.44 66.68
C ARG A 291 29.55 32.47 67.75
N ARG A 292 29.39 32.02 68.99
CA ARG A 292 29.60 32.85 70.19
C ARG A 292 31.09 32.93 70.48
N HIS A 293 31.70 34.09 70.26
CA HIS A 293 32.89 34.50 71.01
C HIS A 293 32.45 35.46 72.12
N ARG A 294 32.47 34.98 73.36
CA ARG A 294 32.57 35.81 74.56
C ARG A 294 34.04 36.22 74.72
N ARG A 295 34.30 37.52 74.86
CA ARG A 295 35.03 38.14 75.99
C ARG A 295 35.26 39.63 75.70
N ALA A 296 34.52 40.48 76.42
CA ALA A 296 35.05 41.75 76.89
C ALA A 296 35.97 41.47 78.10
N ARG A 297 37.08 42.22 78.20
CA ARG A 297 37.97 42.33 79.37
C ARG A 297 37.41 43.39 80.35
N PRO A 298 38.18 43.91 81.31
CA PRO A 298 38.33 43.46 82.69
C PRO A 298 37.78 44.49 83.72
N GLN A 299 37.46 44.04 84.93
CA GLN A 299 37.81 44.61 86.25
C GLN A 299 37.12 43.76 87.32
#